data_AF-A0A645BAR9-F1
#
_entry.id   AF-A0A645BAR9-F1
#
_cell.length_a   1.000
_cell.length_b   1.000
_cell.length_c   1.000
_cell.angle_alpha   90.00
_cell.angle_beta   90.00
_cell.angle_gamma   90.00
#
_symmetry.space_group_name_H-M   'P 1'
#
loop_
_entity.id
_entity.type
_entity.pdbx_description
1 polymer ?
#
loop_
_entity_poly.entity_id
_entity_poly.type
_entity_poly.pdbx_seq_one_letter_code
_entity_poly.pdbx_strand_id
1 'polypeptide(L)'
;MEKKYEAGIELFGTEVKSIRAGTLNLKDAWCSIQSGELFVNGMHISPYEKGNIFNKDPERVRKLLMHKKEIRKLQALVKQDGYTLVPLSVYFKDARVKLEIGACRGKKNYDKRDTIAKRDAEREMDRHMKERNR
;
A
#
# COMPACT_ATOMS: atom_id res chain seq x y z
N MET A 1 10.95 -1.28 -7.62
CA MET A 1 9.51 -1.27 -7.89
C MET A 1 9.35 -1.28 -9.41
N GLU A 2 8.47 -2.10 -9.96
CA GLU A 2 8.49 -2.35 -11.41
C GLU A 2 7.29 -1.76 -12.15
N LYS A 3 6.07 -1.93 -11.62
CA LYS A 3 4.85 -1.38 -12.24
C LYS A 3 3.87 -0.89 -11.19
N LYS A 4 3.15 0.18 -11.56
CA LYS A 4 2.07 0.78 -10.78
C LYS A 4 0.73 0.53 -11.46
N TYR A 5 -0.30 0.28 -10.69
CA TYR A 5 -1.66 0.04 -11.16
C TYR A 5 -2.64 0.89 -10.35
N GLU A 6 -3.70 1.40 -10.99
CA GLU A 6 -4.78 2.13 -10.32
C GLU A 6 -5.99 1.19 -10.17
N ALA A 7 -6.53 1.09 -8.95
CA ALA A 7 -7.78 0.38 -8.69
C ALA A 7 -8.78 1.28 -7.95
N GLY A 8 -10.08 1.07 -8.19
CA GLY A 8 -11.12 1.62 -7.32
C GLY A 8 -11.21 0.82 -6.03
N ILE A 9 -11.65 1.43 -4.93
CA ILE A 9 -11.92 0.73 -3.67
C ILE A 9 -13.42 0.72 -3.41
N GLU A 10 -13.95 -0.42 -2.99
CA GLU A 10 -15.31 -0.52 -2.46
C GLU A 10 -15.36 0.03 -1.02
N LEU A 11 -15.92 1.22 -0.87
CA LEU A 11 -16.02 1.94 0.40
C LEU A 11 -17.47 2.30 0.72
N PHE A 12 -17.76 2.37 2.02
CA PHE A 12 -19.00 2.92 2.54
C PHE A 12 -18.89 4.44 2.74
N GLY A 13 -20.03 5.14 2.78
CA GLY A 13 -20.06 6.59 2.92
C GLY A 13 -19.38 7.13 4.19
N THR A 14 -19.39 6.37 5.29
CA THR A 14 -18.67 6.69 6.53
C THR A 14 -17.16 6.63 6.35
N GLU A 15 -16.66 5.62 5.64
CA GLU A 15 -15.23 5.48 5.35
C GLU A 15 -14.72 6.57 4.42
N VAL A 16 -15.52 6.99 3.44
CA VAL A 16 -15.16 8.13 2.56
C VAL A 16 -14.98 9.40 3.39
N LYS A 17 -15.81 9.61 4.42
CA LYS A 17 -15.66 10.75 5.34
C LYS A 17 -14.40 10.63 6.19
N SER A 18 -14.07 9.45 6.70
CA SER A 18 -12.82 9.20 7.44
C SER A 18 -11.57 9.43 6.58
N ILE A 19 -11.55 8.93 5.34
CA ILE A 19 -10.42 9.16 4.43
C ILE A 19 -10.27 10.65 4.11
N ARG A 20 -11.37 11.40 3.95
CA ARG A 20 -11.32 12.87 3.79
C ARG A 20 -10.77 13.58 5.02
N ALA A 21 -10.98 13.03 6.21
CA ALA A 21 -10.42 13.53 7.46
C ALA A 21 -8.94 13.13 7.65
N GLY A 22 -8.37 12.31 6.77
CA GLY A 22 -6.98 11.88 6.82
C GLY A 22 -6.70 10.75 7.81
N THR A 23 -7.72 10.09 8.36
CA THR A 23 -7.57 9.04 9.38
C THR A 23 -7.34 7.64 8.79
N LEU A 24 -6.61 7.57 7.68
CA LEU A 24 -6.27 6.33 6.97
C LEU A 24 -4.85 5.88 7.32
N ASN A 25 -4.68 4.59 7.62
CA ASN A 25 -3.38 3.97 7.78
C ASN A 25 -3.23 2.78 6.81
N LEU A 26 -2.16 2.82 6.01
CA LEU A 26 -1.79 1.78 5.04
C LEU A 26 -0.58 0.95 5.50
N LYS A 27 -0.11 1.16 6.73
CA LYS A 27 1.03 0.42 7.27
C LYS A 27 0.69 -1.07 7.36
N ASP A 28 1.60 -1.90 6.83
CA ASP A 28 1.46 -3.36 6.75
C ASP A 28 0.29 -3.87 5.88
N ALA A 29 -0.34 -2.98 5.11
CA ALA A 29 -1.39 -3.36 4.18
C ALA A 29 -0.81 -4.08 2.95
N TRP A 30 -1.55 -5.05 2.44
CA TRP A 30 -1.15 -5.86 1.28
C TRP A 30 -2.36 -6.28 0.47
N CYS A 31 -2.16 -6.53 -0.83
CA CYS A 31 -3.26 -6.94 -1.71
C CYS A 31 -3.22 -8.44 -2.00
N SER A 32 -4.39 -9.09 -1.90
CA SER A 32 -4.58 -10.51 -2.17
C SER A 32 -5.47 -10.70 -3.40
N ILE A 33 -5.20 -11.75 -4.19
CA ILE A 33 -6.08 -12.16 -5.29
C ILE A 33 -6.71 -13.49 -4.91
N GLN A 34 -8.02 -13.50 -4.72
CA GLN A 34 -8.80 -14.70 -4.38
C GLN A 34 -9.93 -14.86 -5.39
N SER A 35 -10.07 -16.05 -5.97
CA SER A 35 -11.16 -16.38 -6.91
C SER A 35 -11.30 -15.42 -8.12
N GLY A 36 -10.20 -14.77 -8.54
CA GLY A 36 -10.20 -13.82 -9.66
C GLY A 36 -10.66 -12.40 -9.28
N GLU A 37 -10.79 -12.13 -7.98
CA GLU A 37 -11.08 -10.82 -7.41
C GLU A 37 -9.88 -10.33 -6.60
N LEU A 38 -9.70 -9.01 -6.55
CA LEU A 38 -8.59 -8.37 -5.85
C LEU A 38 -9.12 -7.73 -4.56
N PHE A 39 -8.40 -7.93 -3.46
CA PHE A 39 -8.73 -7.39 -2.15
C PHE A 39 -7.53 -6.67 -1.53
N VAL A 40 -7.79 -5.67 -0.72
CA VAL A 40 -6.80 -5.05 0.17
C VAL A 40 -7.07 -5.50 1.62
N ASN A 41 -6.02 -5.99 2.26
CA ASN A 41 -6.00 -6.48 3.63
C ASN A 41 -5.06 -5.59 4.46
N GLY A 42 -5.34 -5.46 5.77
CA GLY A 42 -4.51 -4.66 6.68
C GLY A 42 -4.62 -3.15 6.46
N MET A 43 -5.57 -2.69 5.64
CA MET A 43 -5.88 -1.26 5.55
C MET A 43 -6.77 -0.86 6.72
N HIS A 44 -6.28 0.03 7.58
CA HIS A 44 -7.01 0.53 8.74
C HIS A 44 -7.59 1.91 8.43
N ILE A 45 -8.92 2.03 8.50
CA ILE A 45 -9.62 3.30 8.38
C ILE A 45 -10.29 3.58 9.71
N SER A 46 -9.86 4.62 10.42
CA SER A 46 -10.49 4.94 11.71
C SER A 46 -11.96 5.30 11.50
N PRO A 47 -12.86 4.82 12.38
CA PRO A 47 -14.28 5.13 12.30
C PRO A 47 -14.54 6.63 12.26
N TYR A 48 -15.60 7.04 11.57
CA TYR A 48 -15.98 8.44 11.55
C TYR A 48 -16.68 8.78 12.87
N GLU A 49 -16.21 9.82 13.56
CA GLU A 49 -16.76 10.22 14.88
C GLU A 49 -18.27 10.48 14.83
N LYS A 50 -18.76 11.08 13.75
CA LYS A 50 -20.20 11.37 13.55
C LYS A 50 -20.96 10.23 12.84
N GLY A 51 -20.36 9.05 12.71
CA GLY A 51 -20.94 7.89 12.04
C GLY A 51 -21.80 7.01 12.95
N ASN A 52 -21.55 7.03 14.25
CA ASN A 52 -22.20 6.22 15.29
C ASN A 52 -22.51 4.79 14.80
N ILE A 53 -23.79 4.41 14.63
CA ILE A 53 -24.23 3.05 14.22
C ILE A 53 -23.87 2.65 12.77
N PHE A 54 -23.49 3.59 11.90
CA PHE A 54 -23.16 3.31 10.50
C PHE A 54 -21.67 3.02 10.28
N ASN A 55 -20.88 3.06 11.34
CA ASN A 55 -19.46 2.72 11.27
C ASN A 55 -19.29 1.23 10.98
N LYS A 56 -18.35 0.93 10.08
CA LYS A 56 -17.95 -0.44 9.76
C LYS A 56 -16.66 -0.77 10.50
N ASP A 57 -16.35 -2.06 10.54
CA ASP A 57 -15.07 -2.53 11.06
C ASP A 57 -13.90 -1.81 10.34
N PRO A 58 -13.01 -1.13 11.10
CA PRO A 58 -11.86 -0.41 10.57
C PRO A 58 -10.92 -1.26 9.71
N GLU A 59 -10.75 -2.54 10.06
CA GLU A 59 -9.78 -3.46 9.46
C GLU A 59 -10.41 -4.43 8.47
N ARG A 60 -11.69 -4.21 8.13
CA ARG A 60 -12.38 -5.06 7.15
C ARG A 60 -11.60 -5.16 5.84
N VAL A 61 -11.63 -6.36 5.27
CA VAL A 61 -11.13 -6.60 3.92
C VAL A 61 -11.98 -5.81 2.93
N ARG A 62 -11.32 -5.10 2.03
CA ARG A 62 -12.00 -4.25 1.03
C ARG A 62 -11.71 -4.76 -0.36
N LYS A 63 -12.75 -4.89 -1.17
CA LYS A 63 -12.63 -5.30 -2.56
C LYS A 63 -12.09 -4.15 -3.41
N LEU A 64 -11.20 -4.49 -4.33
CA LEU A 64 -10.63 -3.59 -5.30
C LEU A 64 -11.25 -3.84 -6.67
N LEU A 65 -11.64 -2.74 -7.32
CA LEU A 65 -12.34 -2.72 -8.59
C LEU A 65 -11.33 -2.39 -9.70
N MET A 66 -11.13 -3.36 -10.59
CA MET A 66 -10.17 -3.27 -11.69
C MET A 66 -10.64 -4.18 -12.85
N HIS A 67 -10.11 -4.00 -14.05
CA HIS A 67 -10.52 -4.83 -15.18
C HIS A 67 -10.09 -6.30 -14.99
N LYS A 68 -10.96 -7.24 -15.36
CA LYS A 68 -10.71 -8.69 -15.26
C LYS A 68 -9.41 -9.13 -15.95
N LYS A 69 -9.06 -8.49 -17.08
CA LYS A 69 -7.79 -8.75 -17.80
C LYS A 69 -6.57 -8.33 -16.98
N GLU A 70 -6.64 -7.22 -16.24
CA GLU A 70 -5.57 -6.71 -15.39
C GLU A 70 -5.40 -7.59 -14.15
N ILE A 71 -6.50 -8.00 -13.52
CA ILE A 71 -6.46 -8.92 -12.36
C ILE A 71 -5.79 -10.23 -12.74
N ARG A 72 -6.11 -10.81 -13.91
CA ARG A 72 -5.45 -12.03 -14.41
C ARG A 72 -3.96 -11.84 -14.63
N LYS A 73 -3.53 -10.69 -15.18
CA LYS A 73 -2.10 -10.37 -15.36
C LYS A 73 -1.38 -10.28 -14.02
N LEU A 74 -1.96 -9.59 -13.03
CA LEU A 74 -1.37 -9.53 -11.69
C LEU A 74 -1.33 -10.90 -11.02
N GLN A 75 -2.37 -11.71 -11.18
CA GLN A 75 -2.41 -13.06 -10.63
C GLN A 75 -1.29 -13.94 -11.20
N ALA A 76 -1.03 -13.85 -12.50
CA ALA A 76 0.09 -14.54 -13.14
C ALA A 76 1.43 -14.04 -12.57
N LEU A 77 1.63 -12.72 -12.47
CA LEU A 77 2.84 -12.11 -11.91
C LEU A 77 3.13 -12.54 -10.47
N VAL A 78 2.09 -12.57 -9.62
CA VAL A 78 2.20 -13.00 -8.22
C VAL A 78 2.54 -14.49 -8.13
N LYS A 79 1.90 -15.34 -8.94
CA LYS A 79 2.10 -16.80 -8.90
C LYS A 79 3.41 -17.27 -9.54
N GLN A 80 3.82 -16.69 -10.66
CA GLN A 80 4.97 -17.16 -11.45
C GLN A 80 6.27 -16.58 -10.91
N ASP A 81 6.31 -15.28 -10.66
CA ASP A 81 7.57 -14.57 -10.41
C ASP A 81 7.75 -14.18 -8.94
N GLY A 82 6.79 -14.52 -8.07
CA GLY A 82 6.84 -14.27 -6.63
C GLY A 82 6.72 -12.79 -6.27
N TYR A 83 6.00 -12.00 -7.06
CA TYR A 83 5.74 -10.60 -6.74
C TYR A 83 4.72 -10.47 -5.61
N THR A 84 4.91 -9.44 -4.79
CA THR A 84 3.96 -9.01 -3.78
C THR A 84 3.27 -7.73 -4.25
N LEU A 85 1.96 -7.65 -4.04
CA LEU A 85 1.16 -6.48 -4.34
C LEU A 85 1.01 -5.62 -3.08
N VAL A 86 1.48 -4.38 -3.15
CA VAL A 86 1.52 -3.46 -2.00
C VAL A 86 0.74 -2.19 -2.34
N PRO A 87 -0.21 -1.74 -1.50
CA PRO A 87 -0.84 -0.45 -1.63
C PRO A 87 0.17 0.67 -1.35
N LEU A 88 0.22 1.69 -2.21
CA LEU A 88 1.18 2.78 -2.09
C LEU A 88 0.53 4.05 -1.57
N SER A 89 -0.56 4.45 -2.23
CA SER A 89 -1.22 5.71 -1.99
C SER A 89 -2.71 5.58 -2.24
N VAL A 90 -3.49 6.31 -1.45
CA VAL A 90 -4.93 6.50 -1.66
C VAL A 90 -5.15 7.95 -2.01
N TYR A 91 -5.87 8.21 -3.09
CA TYR A 91 -6.16 9.56 -3.55
C TYR A 91 -7.59 9.69 -4.06
N PHE A 92 -8.08 10.92 -4.08
CA PHE A 92 -9.36 11.25 -4.68
C PHE A 92 -9.14 11.61 -6.15
N LYS A 93 -9.91 10.96 -7.03
CA LYS A 93 -10.03 11.31 -8.44
C LYS A 93 -11.50 11.61 -8.70
N ASP A 94 -11.78 12.88 -8.97
CA ASP A 94 -13.14 13.42 -9.04
C ASP A 94 -13.91 13.13 -7.74
N ALA A 95 -15.03 12.40 -7.84
CA ALA A 95 -15.85 11.99 -6.71
C ALA A 95 -15.46 10.62 -6.11
N ARG A 96 -14.43 9.95 -6.63
CA ARG A 96 -14.10 8.55 -6.29
C ARG A 96 -12.75 8.44 -5.59
N VAL A 97 -12.66 7.45 -4.71
CA VAL A 97 -11.40 7.07 -4.05
C VAL A 97 -10.70 6.02 -4.91
N LYS A 98 -9.42 6.26 -5.20
CA LYS A 98 -8.53 5.37 -5.93
C LYS A 98 -7.39 4.90 -5.04
N LEU A 99 -6.99 3.66 -5.24
CA LEU A 99 -5.81 3.04 -4.64
C LEU A 99 -4.76 2.82 -5.72
N GLU A 100 -3.56 3.31 -5.48
CA GLU A 100 -2.39 2.95 -6.27
C GLU A 100 -1.77 1.67 -5.70
N ILE A 101 -1.56 0.67 -6.55
CA ILE A 101 -1.00 -0.63 -6.20
C ILE A 101 0.35 -0.78 -6.89
N GLY A 102 1.37 -1.11 -6.10
CA GLY A 102 2.69 -1.46 -6.58
C GLY A 102 2.89 -2.96 -6.68
N ALA A 103 3.36 -3.42 -7.83
CA ALA A 103 3.97 -4.74 -7.95
C ALA A 103 5.45 -4.66 -7.55
N CYS A 104 5.78 -5.32 -6.44
CA CYS A 104 7.11 -5.29 -5.85
C CYS A 104 7.67 -6.71 -5.75
N ARG A 105 8.96 -6.85 -6.02
CA ARG A 105 9.72 -8.07 -5.75
C ARG A 105 10.56 -7.84 -4.50
N GLY A 106 10.54 -8.79 -3.57
CA GLY A 106 11.40 -8.73 -2.38
C GLY A 106 12.88 -8.69 -2.78
N LYS A 107 13.69 -7.86 -2.11
CA LYS A 107 15.15 -7.87 -2.28
C LYS A 107 15.72 -9.19 -1.75
N LYS A 108 16.66 -9.78 -2.48
CA LYS A 108 17.41 -10.97 -2.01
C LYS A 108 18.25 -10.58 -0.79
N ASN A 109 18.51 -11.55 0.10
CA ASN A 109 19.27 -11.29 1.33
C ASN A 109 20.71 -10.77 1.07
N TYR A 110 21.30 -11.14 -0.07
CA TYR A 110 22.59 -10.61 -0.51
C TYR A 110 22.54 -9.09 -0.75
N ASP A 111 21.56 -8.62 -1.53
CA ASP A 111 21.36 -7.18 -1.82
C ASP A 111 21.06 -6.34 -0.56
N LYS A 112 20.51 -6.96 0.49
CA LYS A 112 20.26 -6.29 1.77
C LYS A 112 21.57 -5.95 2.47
N ARG A 113 22.59 -6.81 2.42
CA ARG A 113 23.89 -6.56 3.07
C ARG A 113 24.60 -5.36 2.45
N ASP A 114 24.67 -5.30 1.13
CA ASP A 114 25.28 -4.16 0.42
C ASP A 114 24.52 -2.85 0.67
N THR A 115 23.18 -2.91 0.74
CA THR A 115 22.37 -1.72 1.05
C THR A 115 22.60 -1.25 2.49
N ILE A 116 22.74 -2.17 3.45
CA ILE A 116 23.02 -1.85 4.86
C ILE A 116 24.42 -1.25 4.99
N ALA A 117 25.43 -1.88 4.38
CA ALA A 117 26.81 -1.39 4.40
C ALA A 117 26.94 0.02 3.82
N LYS A 118 26.29 0.30 2.67
CA LYS A 118 26.27 1.65 2.09
C LYS A 118 25.61 2.68 2.99
N ARG A 119 24.48 2.32 3.60
CA ARG A 119 23.74 3.22 4.51
C ARG A 119 24.51 3.52 5.80
N ASP A 120 25.23 2.54 6.34
CA ASP A 120 26.06 2.74 7.53
C ASP A 120 27.30 3.58 7.20
N ALA A 121 27.93 3.36 6.03
CA ALA A 121 29.02 4.20 5.55
C ALA A 121 28.59 5.67 5.32
N GLU A 122 27.41 5.91 4.73
CA GLU A 122 26.85 7.26 4.58
C GLU A 122 26.63 7.93 5.94
N ARG A 123 26.09 7.22 6.93
CA ARG A 123 25.90 7.76 8.29
C ARG A 123 27.20 8.06 9.03
N GLU A 124 28.26 7.30 8.78
CA GLU A 124 29.58 7.60 9.36
C GLU A 124 30.21 8.83 8.70
N MET A 125 30.14 8.94 7.38
CA MET A 125 30.61 10.14 6.66
C MET A 125 29.86 11.40 7.10
N ASP A 126 28.53 11.34 7.25
CA ASP A 126 27.71 12.45 7.73
C ASP A 126 28.06 12.86 9.17
N ARG A 127 28.39 11.89 10.04
CA ARG A 127 28.85 12.16 11.42
C ARG A 127 30.20 12.86 11.41
N HIS A 128 31.17 12.37 10.65
CA HIS A 128 32.50 12.98 10.55
C HIS A 128 32.47 14.37 9.92
N MET A 129 31.62 14.62 8.92
CA MET A 129 31.44 15.97 8.37
C MET A 129 30.84 16.95 9.39
N LYS A 130 29.89 16.50 10.23
CA LYS A 130 29.31 17.34 11.30
C LYS A 130 30.30 17.64 12.43
N GLU A 131 31.14 16.70 12.82
CA GLU A 131 32.19 16.94 13.83
C GLU A 131 33.27 17.90 13.33
N ARG A 132 33.59 17.87 12.03
CA ARG A 132 34.61 18.73 11.44
C ARG A 132 34.16 20.18 11.20
N ASN A 133 32.85 20.43 11.16
CA ASN A 133 32.25 21.76 11.00
C ASN A 133 31.88 22.43 12.34
N ARG A 134 32.32 21.88 13.48
CA ARG A 134 32.20 22.46 14.80
C ARG A 134 33.56 22.89 15.32
#